data_AF-A0A7W7YEC4-F1
#
_entry.id   AF-A0A7W7YEC4-F1
#
_cell.length_a   1.000
_cell.length_b   1.000
_cell.length_c   1.000
_cell.angle_alpha   90.00
_cell.angle_beta   90.00
_cell.angle_gamma   90.00
#
_symmetry.space_group_name_H-M   'P 1'
#
loop_
_entity.id
_entity.type
_entity.pdbx_description
1 polymer ?
#
loop_
_entity_poly.entity_id
_entity_poly.type
_entity_poly.pdbx_seq_one_letter_code
_entity_poly.pdbx_strand_id
1 'polypeptide(L)'
;MSQKTPVNWEKLEEKPEFRTLMTRKKAFIIPATIFFLIYYLALPVLVGYCPDLMKQKVWGEVNIAYVFALSQFFMAWIMAFIYVRVAAKWDKAAAEVIDGHH
;
A
#
# COMPACT_ATOMS: atom_id res chain seq x y z
N MET A 1 -31.69 16.43 -10.71
CA MET A 1 -30.81 15.23 -10.83
C MET A 1 -29.41 15.73 -11.15
N SER A 2 -28.48 15.65 -10.20
CA SER A 2 -27.11 16.19 -10.34
C SER A 2 -26.30 15.36 -11.34
N GLN A 3 -26.11 15.86 -12.57
CA GLN A 3 -25.20 15.24 -13.53
C GLN A 3 -23.76 15.43 -13.03
N LYS A 4 -23.12 14.35 -12.56
CA LYS A 4 -21.66 14.30 -12.47
C LYS A 4 -21.14 14.15 -13.90
N THR A 5 -20.71 15.25 -14.50
CA THR A 5 -19.96 15.23 -15.76
C THR A 5 -18.83 14.19 -15.62
N PRO A 6 -18.75 13.16 -16.50
CA PRO A 6 -17.70 12.17 -16.40
C PRO A 6 -16.37 12.91 -16.58
N VAL A 7 -15.56 12.91 -15.53
CA VAL A 7 -14.23 13.51 -15.55
C VAL A 7 -13.48 12.89 -16.73
N ASN A 8 -13.07 13.72 -17.68
CA ASN A 8 -12.48 13.25 -18.93
C ASN A 8 -10.99 12.97 -18.70
N TRP A 9 -10.70 11.77 -18.18
CA TRP A 9 -9.37 11.35 -17.71
C TRP A 9 -8.30 11.39 -18.81
N GLU A 10 -8.68 11.18 -20.08
CA GLU A 10 -7.76 11.18 -21.23
C GLU A 10 -7.07 12.54 -21.44
N LYS A 11 -7.78 13.66 -21.28
CA LYS A 11 -7.19 15.01 -21.42
C LYS A 11 -6.31 15.42 -20.23
N LEU A 12 -6.44 14.75 -19.10
CA LEU A 12 -5.64 15.00 -17.90
C LEU A 12 -4.33 14.20 -17.92
N GLU A 13 -4.33 13.00 -18.54
CA GLU A 13 -3.14 12.14 -18.69
C GLU A 13 -2.09 12.67 -19.68
N GLU A 14 -2.49 13.55 -20.60
CA GLU A 14 -1.57 14.19 -21.56
C GLU A 14 -0.68 15.27 -20.91
N LYS A 15 -1.02 15.76 -19.71
CA LYS A 15 -0.18 16.74 -19.02
C LYS A 15 1.00 16.04 -18.33
N PRO A 16 2.27 16.43 -18.63
CA PRO A 16 3.46 15.79 -18.08
C PRO A 16 3.52 15.84 -16.55
N GLU A 17 2.95 16.87 -15.92
CA GLU A 17 2.86 17.01 -14.46
C GLU A 17 2.06 15.88 -13.79
N PHE A 18 0.98 15.42 -14.43
CA PHE A 18 0.13 14.34 -13.91
C PHE A 18 0.86 13.00 -13.93
N ARG A 19 1.69 12.75 -14.95
CA ARG A 19 2.58 11.58 -15.02
C ARG A 19 3.71 11.63 -14.00
N THR A 20 4.30 12.80 -13.73
CA THR A 20 5.34 12.93 -12.70
C THR A 20 4.79 12.67 -11.31
N LEU A 21 3.59 13.17 -11.03
CA LEU A 21 2.86 12.84 -9.80
C LEU A 21 2.62 11.32 -9.72
N MET A 22 1.99 10.72 -10.74
CA MET A 22 1.67 9.28 -10.78
C MET A 22 2.90 8.39 -10.62
N THR A 23 4.03 8.78 -11.22
CA THR A 23 5.31 8.08 -11.09
C THR A 23 5.83 8.14 -9.66
N ARG A 24 5.70 9.27 -8.95
CA ARG A 24 6.06 9.36 -7.52
C ARG A 24 5.16 8.47 -6.65
N LYS A 25 3.87 8.31 -6.98
CA LYS A 25 2.98 7.34 -6.32
C LYS A 25 3.50 5.92 -6.45
N LYS A 26 3.77 5.54 -7.69
CA LYS A 26 4.20 4.19 -8.06
C LYS A 26 5.57 3.89 -7.46
N ALA A 27 6.47 4.86 -7.43
CA ALA A 27 7.79 4.72 -6.79
C ALA A 27 7.71 4.43 -5.28
N PHE A 28 6.60 4.77 -4.61
CA PHE A 28 6.39 4.44 -3.20
C PHE A 28 5.59 3.14 -3.00
N ILE A 29 4.55 2.93 -3.82
CA ILE A 29 3.67 1.76 -3.71
C ILE A 29 4.37 0.49 -4.21
N ILE A 30 5.11 0.56 -5.32
CA ILE A 30 5.79 -0.61 -5.91
C ILE A 30 6.75 -1.27 -4.92
N PRO A 31 7.70 -0.57 -4.26
CA PRO A 31 8.57 -1.22 -3.28
C PRO A 31 7.78 -1.74 -2.07
N ALA A 32 6.71 -1.07 -1.65
CA ALA A 32 5.85 -1.55 -0.57
C ALA A 32 5.14 -2.87 -0.94
N THR A 33 4.63 -2.98 -2.17
CA THR A 33 4.04 -4.23 -2.70
C THR A 33 5.07 -5.34 -2.82
N ILE A 34 6.29 -5.04 -3.30
CA ILE A 34 7.38 -6.03 -3.36
C ILE A 34 7.74 -6.51 -1.96
N PHE A 35 7.91 -5.58 -1.01
CA PHE A 35 8.16 -5.92 0.39
C PHE A 35 7.03 -6.77 0.96
N PHE A 36 5.78 -6.41 0.70
CA PHE A 36 4.62 -7.20 1.13
C PHE A 36 4.67 -8.62 0.60
N LEU A 37 4.91 -8.80 -0.70
CA LEU A 37 5.00 -10.13 -1.30
C LEU A 37 6.12 -10.96 -0.68
N ILE A 38 7.31 -10.37 -0.51
CA ILE A 38 8.44 -11.03 0.13
C ILE A 38 8.09 -11.40 1.57
N TYR A 39 7.53 -10.47 2.35
CA TYR A 39 7.18 -10.68 3.75
C TYR A 39 6.06 -11.71 3.92
N TYR A 40 5.09 -11.72 3.00
CA TYR A 40 4.01 -12.69 2.98
C TYR A 40 4.52 -14.10 2.71
N LEU A 41 5.40 -14.24 1.71
CA LEU A 41 6.01 -15.52 1.35
C LEU A 41 7.12 -15.95 2.33
N ALA A 42 7.68 -15.02 3.10
CA ALA A 42 8.70 -15.34 4.09
C ALA A 42 8.18 -16.32 5.15
N LEU A 43 6.91 -16.23 5.57
CA LEU A 43 6.36 -17.15 6.56
C LEU A 43 6.40 -18.62 6.10
N PRO A 44 5.79 -19.03 4.98
CA PRO A 44 5.87 -20.43 4.51
C PRO A 44 7.29 -20.86 4.15
N VAL A 45 8.12 -19.95 3.63
CA VAL A 45 9.54 -20.23 3.34
C VAL A 45 10.32 -20.53 4.63
N LEU A 46 10.19 -19.69 5.66
CA LEU A 46 10.84 -19.92 6.96
C LEU A 46 10.30 -21.16 7.65
N VAL A 47 8.99 -21.44 7.56
CA VAL A 47 8.42 -22.69 8.11
C VAL A 47 8.99 -23.92 7.41
N GLY A 48 9.20 -23.86 6.09
CA GLY A 48 9.77 -24.97 5.32
C GLY A 48 11.26 -25.17 5.51
N TYR A 49 12.05 -24.09 5.53
CA TYR A 49 13.52 -24.16 5.64
C TYR A 49 14.04 -24.18 7.08
N CYS A 50 13.37 -23.49 8.00
CA CYS A 50 13.80 -23.33 9.39
C CYS A 50 12.61 -23.56 10.36
N PRO A 51 11.99 -24.76 10.35
CA PRO A 51 10.86 -25.06 11.21
C PRO A 51 11.20 -24.93 12.70
N ASP A 52 12.45 -25.16 13.10
CA ASP A 52 12.88 -25.10 14.51
C ASP A 52 12.83 -23.68 15.07
N LEU A 53 13.21 -22.67 14.27
CA LEU A 53 13.04 -21.25 14.60
C LEU A 53 11.56 -20.90 14.73
N MET A 54 10.73 -21.33 13.78
CA MET A 54 9.30 -21.01 13.80
C MET A 54 8.55 -21.68 14.96
N LYS A 55 9.02 -22.83 15.43
CA LYS A 55 8.51 -23.53 16.61
C LYS A 55 9.03 -22.97 17.94
N GLN A 56 10.06 -22.13 17.91
CA GLN A 56 10.62 -21.53 19.12
C GLN A 56 9.54 -20.75 19.84
N LYS A 57 9.29 -21.12 21.09
CA LYS A 57 8.30 -20.49 21.96
C LYS A 57 8.86 -19.17 22.48
N VAL A 58 8.11 -18.09 22.31
CA VAL A 58 8.45 -16.74 22.78
C VAL A 58 7.82 -16.49 24.14
N TRP A 59 6.53 -16.81 24.29
CA TRP A 59 5.82 -16.71 25.57
C TRP A 59 4.69 -17.74 25.67
N GLY A 60 4.79 -18.64 26.64
CA GLY A 60 3.80 -19.71 26.83
C GLY A 60 3.75 -20.63 25.60
N GLU A 61 2.57 -20.75 25.00
CA GLU A 61 2.35 -21.50 23.75
C GLU A 61 2.56 -20.67 22.48
N VAL A 62 2.80 -19.36 22.60
CA VAL A 62 3.04 -18.49 21.46
C VAL A 62 4.45 -18.72 20.91
N ASN A 63 4.52 -19.21 19.69
CA ASN A 63 5.77 -19.39 18.94
C ASN A 63 6.06 -18.23 17.98
N ILE A 64 7.25 -18.22 17.39
CA ILE A 64 7.66 -17.18 16.43
C ILE A 64 6.69 -17.12 15.23
N ALA A 65 6.16 -18.26 14.77
CA ALA A 65 5.20 -18.26 13.67
C ALA A 65 3.92 -17.46 14.01
N TYR A 66 3.39 -17.57 15.23
CA TYR A 66 2.26 -16.77 15.68
C TYR A 66 2.59 -15.28 15.75
N VAL A 67 3.78 -14.92 16.22
CA VAL A 67 4.22 -13.51 16.26
C VAL A 67 4.35 -12.95 14.84
N PHE A 68 4.90 -13.74 13.91
CA PHE A 68 5.02 -13.36 12.51
C PHE A 68 3.65 -13.27 11.82
N ALA A 69 2.72 -14.18 12.11
CA ALA A 69 1.36 -14.07 11.60
C ALA A 69 0.68 -12.80 12.12
N LEU A 70 0.88 -12.44 13.39
CA LEU A 70 0.33 -11.21 13.96
C LEU A 70 0.95 -9.96 13.32
N SER A 71 2.26 -9.96 13.04
CA SER A 71 2.92 -8.83 12.37
C SER A 71 2.39 -8.58 10.95
N GLN A 72 1.86 -9.61 10.26
CA GLN A 72 1.21 -9.43 8.95
C GLN A 72 -0.01 -8.50 9.03
N PHE A 73 -0.79 -8.56 10.12
CA PHE A 73 -1.94 -7.66 10.30
C PHE A 73 -1.48 -6.20 10.43
N PHE A 74 -0.48 -5.96 11.28
CA PHE A 74 0.09 -4.62 11.44
C PHE A 74 0.69 -4.10 10.13
N MET A 75 1.40 -4.95 9.39
CA MET A 75 1.95 -4.62 8.09
C MET A 75 0.84 -4.25 7.08
N ALA A 76 -0.26 -5.00 7.02
CA ALA A 76 -1.40 -4.70 6.17
C ALA A 76 -2.05 -3.35 6.53
N TRP A 77 -2.25 -3.09 7.83
CA TRP A 77 -2.77 -1.80 8.30
C TRP A 77 -1.83 -0.64 8.00
N ILE A 78 -0.53 -0.80 8.17
CA ILE A 78 0.47 0.22 7.82
C ILE A 78 0.39 0.53 6.32
N MET A 79 0.30 -0.50 5.47
CA MET A 79 0.14 -0.29 4.02
C MET A 79 -1.18 0.41 3.68
N ALA A 80 -2.30 0.02 4.30
CA ALA A 80 -3.57 0.69 4.11
C ALA A 80 -3.52 2.16 4.57
N PHE A 81 -2.90 2.43 5.72
CA PHE A 81 -2.72 3.79 6.24
C PHE A 81 -1.84 4.63 5.31
N ILE A 82 -0.71 4.09 4.85
CA ILE A 82 0.15 4.75 3.86
C ILE A 82 -0.64 5.03 2.58
N TYR A 83 -1.42 4.05 2.09
CA TYR A 83 -2.25 4.23 0.90
C TYR A 83 -3.27 5.37 1.08
N VAL A 84 -4.02 5.39 2.18
CA VAL A 84 -5.01 6.45 2.46
C VAL A 84 -4.35 7.80 2.61
N ARG A 85 -3.22 7.88 3.34
CA ARG A 85 -2.45 9.11 3.53
C ARG A 85 -1.93 9.65 2.20
N VAL A 86 -1.47 8.75 1.33
CA VAL A 86 -1.03 9.08 -0.02
C VAL A 86 -2.25 9.56 -0.79
N ALA A 87 -3.31 8.75 -0.93
CA ALA A 87 -4.56 9.05 -1.66
C ALA A 87 -5.17 10.41 -1.29
N ALA A 88 -5.22 10.76 -0.01
CA ALA A 88 -5.71 12.06 0.46
C ALA A 88 -4.90 13.26 -0.08
N LYS A 89 -3.62 13.08 -0.41
CA LYS A 89 -2.82 14.13 -1.10
C LYS A 89 -3.25 14.30 -2.57
N TRP A 90 -3.73 13.24 -3.22
CA TRP A 90 -4.22 13.27 -4.60
C TRP A 90 -5.57 13.95 -4.67
N ASP A 91 -6.44 13.62 -3.71
CA ASP A 91 -7.76 14.23 -3.63
C ASP A 91 -7.64 15.75 -3.40
N LYS A 92 -6.68 16.19 -2.59
CA LYS A 92 -6.37 17.63 -2.44
C LYS A 92 -5.86 18.28 -3.72
N ALA A 93 -4.92 17.64 -4.42
CA ALA A 93 -4.39 18.18 -5.68
C ALA A 93 -5.44 18.20 -6.80
N ALA A 94 -6.32 17.20 -6.84
CA ALA A 94 -7.44 17.17 -7.77
C ALA A 94 -8.48 18.26 -7.46
N ALA A 95 -8.72 18.56 -6.19
CA ALA A 95 -9.62 19.64 -5.77
C ALA A 95 -9.11 21.03 -6.22
N GLU A 96 -7.82 21.31 -6.10
CA GLU A 96 -7.24 22.60 -6.55
C GLU A 96 -7.37 22.81 -8.08
N VAL A 97 -7.26 21.75 -8.88
CA VAL A 97 -7.41 21.84 -10.34
C VAL A 97 -8.86 22.11 -10.76
N ILE A 98 -9.83 21.64 -9.97
CA ILE A 98 -11.26 21.87 -10.26
C ILE A 98 -11.69 23.29 -9.85
N ASP A 99 -11.14 23.82 -8.75
CA ASP A 99 -11.50 25.14 -8.21
C ASP A 99 -10.91 26.30 -9.04
N GLY A 100 -9.76 26.10 -9.69
CA GLY A 100 -9.15 27.10 -10.59
C GLY A 100 -9.85 27.27 -11.95
N HIS A 101 -10.92 26.52 -12.22
CA HIS A 101 -11.70 26.58 -13.46
C HIS A 101 -13.11 27.17 -13.28
N HIS A 102 -13.38 27.85 -12.16
CA HIS A 102 -14.55 28.69 -11.96
C HIS A 102 -14.27 30.18 -12.21
#